data_AF-A0A0P4UUR2-F1
#
_entry.id   AF-A0A0P4UUR2-F1
#
_cell.length_a   1.000
_cell.length_b   1.000
_cell.length_c   1.000
_cell.angle_alpha   90.00
_cell.angle_beta   90.00
_cell.angle_gamma   90.00
#
_symmetry.space_group_name_H-M   'P 1'
#
loop_
_entity.id
_entity.type
_entity.pdbx_description
1 polymer ?
#
loop_
_entity_poly.entity_id
_entity_poly.type
_entity_poly.pdbx_seq_one_letter_code
_entity_poly.pdbx_strand_id
1 'polypeptide(L)' 'MNMNIQDFLERFESDRDGEKFQHVLIGSIEGIKEVQRSLHSLRYTRIDLWSPIIPMPGTNLYMSVLTRYRT' A
#
# COMPACT_ATOMS: atom_id res chain seq x y z
N MET A 1 20.04 -6.88 -1.27
CA MET A 1 19.61 -5.79 -2.17
C MET A 1 18.93 -4.74 -1.33
N ASN A 2 19.49 -3.55 -1.20
CA ASN A 2 18.85 -2.41 -0.54
C ASN A 2 18.00 -1.71 -1.59
N MET A 3 16.67 -1.81 -1.51
CA MET A 3 15.76 -1.11 -2.40
C MET A 3 15.43 0.24 -1.78
N ASN A 4 15.70 1.31 -2.51
CA ASN A 4 15.35 2.67 -2.12
C ASN A 4 13.82 2.84 -2.24
N ILE A 5 13.19 3.46 -1.23
CA ILE A 5 11.76 3.73 -1.22
C ILE A 5 11.37 4.66 -2.38
N GLN A 6 12.22 5.62 -2.74
CA GLN A 6 11.99 6.46 -3.92
C GLN A 6 11.90 5.63 -5.21
N ASP A 7 12.87 4.76 -5.47
CA ASP A 7 12.89 3.93 -6.68
C ASP A 7 11.71 2.95 -6.73
N PHE A 8 11.26 2.47 -5.55
CA PHE A 8 10.04 1.69 -5.44
C PHE A 8 8.84 2.53 -5.86
N LEU A 9 8.67 3.73 -5.30
CA LEU A 9 7.53 4.61 -5.59
C LEU A 9 7.47 5.04 -7.06
N GLU A 10 8.61 5.40 -7.66
CA GLU A 10 8.68 5.84 -9.07
C GLU A 10 8.22 4.75 -10.05
N ARG A 11 8.56 3.48 -9.80
CA ARG A 11 8.10 2.35 -10.63
C ARG A 11 6.60 2.14 -10.62
N PHE A 12 5.91 2.59 -9.58
CA PHE A 12 4.45 2.51 -9.50
C PHE A 12 3.76 3.73 -10.12
N GLU A 13 4.48 4.80 -10.44
CA GLU A 13 3.90 6.05 -10.94
C GLU A 13 3.76 6.13 -12.46
N SER A 14 4.39 5.22 -13.22
CA SER A 14 4.58 5.40 -14.67
C SER A 14 3.36 5.13 -15.55
N ASP A 15 2.15 5.00 -15.02
CA ASP A 15 0.97 4.78 -15.86
C ASP A 15 -0.30 5.33 -15.20
N ARG A 16 -0.92 6.33 -15.85
CA ARG A 16 -2.33 6.82 -15.75
C ARG A 16 -2.46 8.31 -15.40
N ASP A 17 -3.03 9.07 -16.34
CA ASP A 17 -3.42 10.49 -16.27
C ASP A 17 -4.55 10.83 -15.26
N GLY A 18 -4.80 9.98 -14.26
CA GLY A 18 -5.83 10.19 -13.23
C GLY A 18 -5.27 10.76 -11.92
N GLU A 19 -6.11 11.41 -11.11
CA GLU A 19 -5.71 11.85 -9.76
C GLU A 19 -5.30 10.62 -8.93
N LYS A 20 -4.03 10.59 -8.50
CA LYS A 20 -3.45 9.49 -7.74
C LYS A 20 -3.94 9.55 -6.30
N PHE A 21 -4.72 8.55 -5.89
CA PHE A 21 -5.12 8.32 -4.50
C PHE A 21 -4.22 7.27 -3.87
N GLN A 22 -3.40 7.68 -2.90
CA GLN A 22 -2.49 6.78 -2.19
C GLN A 22 -2.88 6.66 -0.72
N HIS A 23 -3.01 5.43 -0.23
CA HIS A 23 -3.21 5.13 1.19
C HIS A 23 -2.04 4.31 1.70
N VAL A 24 -1.60 4.60 2.93
CA VAL A 24 -0.55 3.85 3.61
C VAL A 24 -1.11 3.34 4.92
N LEU A 25 -1.05 2.02 5.13
CA LEU A 25 -1.34 1.41 6.42
C LEU A 25 -0.02 1.16 7.13
N ILE A 26 0.07 1.57 8.40
CA ILE A 26 1.21 1.31 9.28
C ILE A 26 0.69 0.67 10.56
N GLY A 27 1.28 -0.45 10.97
CA GLY A 27 0.82 -1.18 12.15
C GLY A 27 1.44 -2.57 12.27
N SER A 28 0.82 -3.44 13.07
CA SER A 28 1.15 -4.86 13.07
C SER A 28 0.70 -5.53 11.76
N ILE A 29 1.28 -6.68 11.43
CA ILE A 29 0.86 -7.47 10.26
C ILE A 29 -0.63 -7.81 10.34
N GLU A 30 -1.10 -8.18 11.54
CA GLU A 30 -2.48 -8.57 11.80
C GLU A 30 -3.43 -7.39 11.60
N GLY A 31 -3.08 -6.21 12.14
CA GLY A 31 -3.89 -5.00 12.01
C GLY A 31 -3.98 -4.54 10.56
N ILE A 32 -2.87 -4.59 9.80
CA ILE A 32 -2.89 -4.26 8.37
C ILE A 32 -3.81 -5.21 7.60
N LYS A 33 -3.70 -6.53 7.83
CA LYS A 33 -4.56 -7.53 7.17
C LYS A 33 -6.04 -7.33 7.53
N GLU A 34 -6.34 -6.99 8.78
CA GLU A 34 -7.70 -6.71 9.22
C GLU A 34 -8.28 -5.50 8.48
N VAL A 35 -7.57 -4.38 8.43
CA VAL A 35 -8.03 -3.18 7.71
C VAL A 35 -8.18 -3.47 6.21
N GLN A 36 -7.24 -4.17 5.58
CA GLN A 36 -7.37 -4.58 4.17
C GLN A 36 -8.65 -5.39 3.91
N ARG A 37 -8.96 -6.36 4.79
CA ARG A 37 -10.18 -7.17 4.70
C ARG A 37 -11.45 -6.34 4.92
N SER A 38 -11.43 -5.41 5.88
CA SER A 38 -12.55 -4.50 6.15
C SER A 38 -12.82 -3.56 4.98
N LEU A 39 -11.78 -2.99 4.38
CA LEU A 39 -11.94 -2.14 3.19
C LEU A 39 -12.41 -2.95 1.98
N HIS A 40 -11.99 -4.21 1.88
CA HIS A 40 -12.50 -5.13 0.86
C HIS A 40 -13.99 -5.46 1.04
N SER A 41 -14.44 -5.77 2.26
CA SER A 41 -15.84 -6.06 2.54
C SER A 41 -16.76 -4.87 2.26
N LEU A 42 -16.26 -3.64 2.49
CA LEU A 42 -16.93 -2.39 2.14
C LEU A 42 -16.90 -2.05 0.63
N ARG A 43 -16.33 -2.93 -0.20
CA ARG A 43 -16.12 -2.71 -1.66
C ARG A 43 -15.31 -1.44 -1.95
N TYR A 44 -14.55 -0.95 -0.98
CA TYR A 44 -13.71 0.24 -1.16
C TYR A 44 -12.53 -0.09 -2.06
N THR A 45 -11.89 -1.25 -1.87
CA THR A 45 -10.72 -1.69 -2.66
C THR A 45 -10.64 -3.21 -2.74
N ARG A 46 -9.88 -3.75 -3.70
CA ARG A 46 -9.56 -5.19 -3.73
C ARG A 46 -8.29 -5.48 -2.94
N ILE A 47 -8.18 -6.69 -2.39
CA ILE A 47 -7.01 -7.10 -1.59
C ILE A 47 -5.73 -7.16 -2.42
N ASP A 48 -5.82 -7.53 -3.70
CA ASP A 48 -4.68 -7.67 -4.62
C ASP A 48 -4.12 -6.34 -5.14
N LEU A 49 -4.79 -5.21 -4.85
CA LEU A 49 -4.29 -3.88 -5.19
C LEU A 49 -3.32 -3.31 -4.14
N TRP A 50 -3.18 -3.98 -3.00
CA TRP A 50 -2.25 -3.58 -1.96
C TRP A 50 -0.85 -4.11 -2.27
N SER A 51 0.17 -3.29 -1.97
CA SER A 51 1.55 -3.75 -1.97
C SER A 51 1.75 -4.86 -0.93
N PRO A 52 2.79 -5.70 -1.09
CA PRO A 52 3.24 -6.58 -0.02
C PRO A 52 3.42 -5.83 1.30
N ILE A 53 3.16 -6.52 2.41
CA ILE A 53 3.43 -5.99 3.76
C ILE A 53 4.94 -6.08 3.99
N ILE A 54 5.59 -4.94 4.18
CA ILE A 54 7.04 -4.85 4.39
C ILE A 54 7.35 -4.29 5.78
N PRO A 55 8.44 -4.72 6.44
CA PRO A 55 8.85 -4.15 7.71
C PRO A 55 9.34 -2.71 7.52
N MET A 56 9.03 -1.83 8.47
CA MET A 56 9.53 -0.46 8.49
C MET A 56 10.91 -0.40 9.18
N PRO A 57 11.94 0.14 8.53
CA PRO A 57 13.29 0.23 9.11
C PRO A 57 13.31 0.95 10.46
N GLY A 58 14.02 0.39 11.43
CA GLY A 58 14.18 1.01 12.75
C GLY A 58 12.95 0.97 13.65
N THR A 59 11.93 0.18 13.30
CA THR A 59 10.70 0.02 14.09
C THR A 59 10.27 -1.45 14.16
N ASN A 60 9.32 -1.76 15.06
CA ASN A 60 8.61 -3.04 15.09
C ASN A 60 7.30 -3.02 14.28
N LEU A 61 7.15 -2.05 13.38
CA LEU A 61 5.94 -1.84 12.58
C LEU A 61 6.16 -2.33 11.15
N TYR A 62 5.03 -2.55 10.48
CA TYR A 62 4.95 -2.94 9.09
C TYR A 62 4.17 -1.89 8.32
N MET A 63 4.32 -1.90 7.00
CA MET A 63 3.56 -1.04 6.10
C MET A 63 3.05 -1.76 4.86
N SER A 64 1.94 -1.27 4.32
CA SER A 64 1.41 -1.65 3.01
C SER A 64 0.76 -0.43 2.35
N VAL A 65 0.93 -0.33 1.04
CA VAL A 65 0.50 0.83 0.24
C VAL A 65 -0.58 0.41 -0.74
N LEU A 66 -1.65 1.19 -0.82
CA LEU A 66 -2.65 1.11 -1.89
C LEU A 66 -2.48 2.31 -2.80
N THR A 67 -2.23 2.05 -4.09
CA THR A 67 -2.23 3.08 -5.13
C THR A 67 -3.45 2.89 -6.02
N ARG A 68 -4.28 3.94 -6.12
CA ARG A 68 -5.42 3.98 -7.04
C ARG A 68 -5.34 5.24 -7.87
N TYR A 69 -5.95 5.18 -9.05
CA TYR A 69 -6.14 6.32 -9.92
C TYR A 69 -7.64 6.55 -10.01
N ARG A 70 -8.06 7.79 -9.79
CA ARG A 70 -9.42 8.21 -10.09
C ARG A 70 -9.53 8.33 -11.61
N THR A 71 -10.23 7.38 -12.22
CA THR A 71 -10.77 7.50 -13.59
C THR A 71 -11.92 8.48 -13.62
#